data_AF-A0A2E7AEN7-F1
#
_entry.id   AF-A0A2E7AEN7-F1
#
_cell.length_a   1.000
_cell.length_b   1.000
_cell.length_c   1.000
_cell.angle_alpha   90.00
_cell.angle_beta   90.00
_cell.angle_gamma   90.00
#
_symmetry.space_group_name_H-M   'P 1'
#
loop_
_entity.id
_entity.type
_entity.pdbx_description
1 polymer ?
#
loop_
_entity_poly.entity_id
_entity_poly.type
_entity_poly.pdbx_seq_one_letter_code
_entity_poly.pdbx_strand_id
1 'polypeptide(L)'
;MKSRLDDLFDFACSEVREEDFRAFCPEDPGDMSYVALCAGVLEKKAIPEDIDPEWFEIFGIAQRGSPEEDSEAGRFLRFKLFCGAVAAKFLLVEPGLDTVVIVNYVCCSLIQAARAIKEQELTEILLGVFPHLAKEMEAYRAPSGWVVQEYPFCLFSGMLMAADLEDHGRVADLAGQLLKAEEQVREESFFPGHEFLLGLTNYDSLHLDWLELAGSLANPENDGDVRTVKSKLQKVERWRAGKGV
;
A
#
# COMPACT_ATOMS: atom_id res chain seq x y z
N MET A 1 -22.23 5.50 -7.73
CA MET A 1 -22.08 5.03 -6.34
C MET A 1 -20.69 5.45 -5.90
N LYS A 2 -20.53 6.16 -4.78
CA LYS A 2 -19.21 6.62 -4.32
C LYS A 2 -18.33 5.40 -4.02
N SER A 3 -17.09 5.37 -4.50
CA SER A 3 -16.18 4.24 -4.26
C SER A 3 -15.56 4.33 -2.87
N ARG A 4 -15.15 3.20 -2.27
CA ARG A 4 -14.41 3.21 -0.99
C ARG A 4 -13.08 3.97 -1.08
N LEU A 5 -12.53 4.07 -2.28
CA LEU A 5 -11.32 4.84 -2.54
C LEU A 5 -11.57 6.36 -2.54
N ASP A 6 -12.78 6.80 -2.91
CA ASP A 6 -13.18 8.20 -2.73
C ASP A 6 -13.33 8.54 -1.24
N ASP A 7 -13.79 7.60 -0.42
CA ASP A 7 -13.82 7.79 1.04
C ASP A 7 -12.40 7.94 1.63
N LEU A 8 -11.45 7.08 1.22
CA LEU A 8 -10.04 7.20 1.63
C LEU A 8 -9.45 8.55 1.20
N PHE A 9 -9.72 8.94 -0.04
CA PHE A 9 -9.18 10.16 -0.60
C PHE A 9 -9.76 11.41 0.07
N ASP A 10 -11.06 11.43 0.34
CA ASP A 10 -11.72 12.52 1.07
C ASP A 10 -11.19 12.63 2.50
N PHE A 11 -11.04 11.50 3.20
CA PHE A 11 -10.45 11.44 4.54
C PHE A 11 -9.02 12.00 4.52
N ALA A 12 -8.18 11.54 3.59
CA ALA A 12 -6.80 11.99 3.53
C ALA A 12 -6.69 13.49 3.19
N CYS A 13 -7.57 14.00 2.33
CA CYS A 13 -7.65 15.44 2.02
C CYS A 13 -8.13 16.29 3.21
N SER A 14 -8.95 15.75 4.13
CA SER A 14 -9.35 16.51 5.32
C SER A 14 -8.23 16.64 6.35
N GLU A 15 -7.25 15.74 6.31
CA GLU A 15 -6.15 15.69 7.27
C GLU A 15 -4.97 16.59 6.90
N VAL A 16 -4.62 16.71 5.63
CA VAL A 16 -3.43 17.46 5.19
C VAL A 16 -3.69 18.96 5.02
N ARG A 17 -2.64 19.77 5.15
CA ARG A 17 -2.66 21.22 4.86
C ARG A 17 -1.57 21.58 3.85
N GLU A 18 -1.70 22.73 3.19
CA GLU A 18 -0.70 23.18 2.21
C GLU A 18 0.69 23.37 2.84
N GLU A 19 0.75 23.76 4.11
CA GLU A 19 1.99 23.85 4.87
C GLU A 19 2.73 22.51 5.00
N ASP A 20 2.00 21.39 4.98
CA ASP A 20 2.62 20.06 5.01
C ASP A 20 3.31 19.74 3.68
N PHE A 21 2.74 20.18 2.55
CA PHE A 21 3.37 20.04 1.25
C PHE A 21 4.65 20.87 1.17
N ARG A 22 4.62 22.12 1.63
CA ARG A 22 5.83 22.97 1.66
C ARG A 22 6.94 22.42 2.55
N ALA A 23 6.57 21.64 3.58
CA ALA A 23 7.54 21.06 4.51
C ALA A 23 8.16 19.75 3.98
N PHE A 24 7.40 18.93 3.24
CA PHE A 24 7.81 17.56 2.94
C PHE A 24 7.94 17.23 1.46
N CYS A 25 7.45 18.07 0.54
CA CYS A 25 7.75 17.92 -0.88
C CYS A 25 9.22 18.25 -1.15
N PRO A 26 9.84 17.64 -2.18
CA PRO A 26 11.21 17.98 -2.55
C PRO A 26 11.38 19.48 -2.84
N GLU A 27 12.50 20.05 -2.42
CA GLU A 27 12.92 21.39 -2.84
C GLU A 27 13.64 21.28 -4.19
N ASP A 28 12.95 21.53 -5.30
CA ASP A 28 13.64 21.64 -6.59
C ASP A 28 14.30 23.03 -6.70
N PRO A 29 15.60 23.14 -7.07
CA PRO A 29 16.19 24.42 -7.43
C PRO A 29 15.58 25.08 -8.68
N GLY A 30 14.69 24.38 -9.42
CA GLY A 30 14.11 24.84 -10.68
C GLY A 30 12.64 25.28 -10.65
N ASP A 31 11.77 24.70 -9.82
CA ASP A 31 10.34 25.04 -9.86
C ASP A 31 9.58 24.61 -8.59
N MET A 32 8.56 25.38 -8.21
CA MET A 32 7.60 25.05 -7.15
C MET A 32 6.60 23.93 -7.58
N SER A 33 7.03 22.99 -8.42
CA SER A 33 6.16 22.05 -9.13
C SER A 33 5.52 21.02 -8.19
N TYR A 34 6.28 20.40 -7.28
CA TYR A 34 5.77 19.36 -6.38
C TYR A 34 4.68 19.84 -5.42
N VAL A 35 4.88 21.02 -4.81
CA VAL A 35 3.88 21.64 -3.92
C VAL A 35 2.63 21.99 -4.73
N ALA A 36 2.79 22.53 -5.94
CA ALA A 36 1.67 22.85 -6.82
C ALA A 36 0.88 21.60 -7.26
N LEU A 37 1.55 20.47 -7.50
CA LEU A 37 0.90 19.20 -7.81
C LEU A 37 0.02 18.73 -6.64
N CYS A 38 0.58 18.68 -5.43
CA CYS A 38 -0.15 18.28 -4.23
C CYS A 38 -1.28 19.25 -3.87
N ALA A 39 -1.01 20.56 -3.90
CA ALA A 39 -2.02 21.59 -3.66
C ALA A 39 -3.13 21.56 -4.70
N GLY A 40 -2.81 21.32 -5.97
CA GLY A 40 -3.79 21.19 -7.05
C GLY A 40 -4.72 19.99 -6.87
N VAL A 41 -4.18 18.85 -6.40
CA VAL A 41 -4.99 17.67 -6.04
C VAL A 41 -5.90 17.97 -4.83
N LEU A 42 -5.37 18.65 -3.81
CA LEU A 42 -6.13 19.04 -2.62
C LEU A 42 -7.27 20.01 -2.96
N GLU A 43 -6.99 21.04 -3.77
CA GLU A 43 -7.96 22.06 -4.18
C GLU A 43 -9.08 21.46 -5.03
N LYS A 44 -8.73 20.64 -6.03
CA LYS A 44 -9.70 20.04 -6.95
C LYS A 44 -10.42 18.83 -6.37
N LYS A 45 -9.90 18.26 -5.28
CA LYS A 45 -10.31 16.96 -4.74
C LYS A 45 -10.39 15.88 -5.81
N ALA A 46 -9.42 15.88 -6.72
CA ALA A 46 -9.32 14.93 -7.81
C ALA A 46 -7.86 14.70 -8.16
N ILE A 47 -7.53 13.48 -8.57
CA ILE A 47 -6.25 13.19 -9.19
C ILE A 47 -6.25 13.69 -10.64
N PRO A 48 -5.10 14.12 -11.19
CA PRO A 48 -5.01 14.52 -12.59
C PRO A 48 -5.26 13.31 -13.53
N GLU A 49 -5.80 13.59 -14.72
CA GLU A 49 -5.99 12.57 -15.77
C GLU A 49 -4.65 12.14 -16.38
N ASP A 50 -3.75 13.10 -16.61
CA ASP A 50 -2.38 12.85 -17.03
C ASP A 50 -1.46 12.76 -15.80
N ILE A 51 -0.78 11.63 -15.63
CA ILE A 51 0.09 11.39 -14.47
C ILE A 51 1.46 12.00 -14.73
N ASP A 52 1.78 13.04 -13.97
CA ASP A 52 3.12 13.66 -13.99
C ASP A 52 4.17 12.70 -13.40
N PRO A 53 5.28 12.39 -14.10
CA PRO A 53 6.36 11.58 -13.56
C PRO A 53 6.93 12.10 -12.23
N GLU A 54 6.82 13.39 -11.94
CA GLU A 54 7.23 14.03 -10.68
C GLU A 54 6.57 13.41 -9.44
N TRP A 55 5.39 12.79 -9.59
CA TRP A 55 4.75 12.05 -8.51
C TRP A 55 5.60 10.91 -7.96
N PHE A 56 6.51 10.33 -8.76
CA PHE A 56 7.42 9.28 -8.30
C PHE A 56 8.29 9.76 -7.12
N GLU A 57 8.82 10.98 -7.18
CA GLU A 57 9.67 11.53 -6.12
C GLU A 57 8.85 11.81 -4.85
N ILE A 58 7.67 12.40 -5.02
CA ILE A 58 6.74 12.68 -3.91
C ILE A 58 6.37 11.37 -3.19
N PHE A 59 5.98 10.34 -3.93
CA PHE A 59 5.66 9.03 -3.35
C PHE A 59 6.89 8.37 -2.72
N GLY A 60 8.05 8.50 -3.35
CA GLY A 60 9.31 8.02 -2.82
C GLY A 60 9.63 8.56 -1.42
N ILE A 61 9.41 9.85 -1.20
CA ILE A 61 9.56 10.49 0.12
C ILE A 61 8.48 10.02 1.08
N ALA A 62 7.21 10.10 0.69
CA ALA A 62 6.10 9.78 1.60
C ALA A 62 6.10 8.31 2.05
N GLN A 63 6.44 7.37 1.18
CA GLN A 63 6.30 5.94 1.44
C GLN A 63 7.50 5.35 2.19
N ARG A 64 8.71 5.91 2.02
CA ARG A 64 9.95 5.40 2.63
C ARG A 64 10.64 6.37 3.57
N GLY A 65 10.29 7.65 3.51
CA GLY A 65 10.90 8.69 4.32
C GLY A 65 10.38 8.73 5.74
N SER A 66 11.03 9.58 6.53
CA SER A 66 10.67 9.95 7.89
C SER A 66 10.79 11.47 8.02
N PRO A 67 10.09 12.10 8.97
CA PRO A 67 10.33 13.52 9.26
C PRO A 67 11.78 13.74 9.69
N GLU A 68 12.33 14.93 9.43
CA GLU A 68 13.65 15.31 9.94
C GLU A 68 13.63 15.58 11.45
N GLU A 69 12.51 16.12 11.94
CA GLU A 69 12.29 16.40 13.36
C GLU A 69 11.13 15.56 13.93
N ASP A 70 11.31 15.03 15.14
CA ASP A 70 10.25 14.30 15.86
C ASP A 70 8.98 15.15 16.07
N SER A 71 9.15 16.48 16.16
CA SER A 71 8.07 17.47 16.28
C SER A 71 7.10 17.43 15.09
N GLU A 72 7.58 16.99 13.93
CA GLU A 72 6.84 16.97 12.67
C GLU A 72 6.21 15.61 12.35
N ALA A 73 6.45 14.59 13.17
CA ALA A 73 5.98 13.22 12.91
C ALA A 73 4.48 13.11 12.64
N GLY A 74 3.64 13.86 13.39
CA GLY A 74 2.20 13.86 13.16
C GLY A 74 1.79 14.53 11.84
N ARG A 75 2.53 15.54 11.38
CA ARG A 75 2.28 16.21 10.08
C ARG A 75 2.74 15.34 8.92
N PHE A 76 3.93 14.75 9.04
CA PHE A 76 4.48 13.83 8.05
C PHE A 76 3.58 12.60 7.89
N LEU A 77 2.99 12.10 8.97
CA LEU A 77 2.04 10.98 8.94
C LEU A 77 0.79 11.28 8.10
N ARG A 78 0.24 12.49 8.21
CA ARG A 78 -0.92 12.94 7.40
C ARG A 78 -0.54 13.16 5.93
N PHE A 79 0.65 13.71 5.68
CA PHE A 79 1.22 13.80 4.33
C PHE A 79 1.40 12.40 3.70
N LYS A 80 1.93 11.44 4.46
CA LYS A 80 2.07 10.04 4.04
C LYS A 80 0.72 9.41 3.69
N LEU A 81 -0.32 9.64 4.50
CA LEU A 81 -1.68 9.18 4.22
C LEU A 81 -2.23 9.80 2.92
N PHE A 82 -2.06 11.11 2.73
CA PHE A 82 -2.46 11.82 1.52
C PHE A 82 -1.79 11.24 0.27
N CYS A 83 -0.46 11.13 0.27
CA CYS A 83 0.29 10.55 -0.83
C CYS A 83 -0.11 9.08 -1.10
N GLY A 84 -0.35 8.29 -0.04
CA GLY A 84 -0.85 6.92 -0.18
C GLY A 84 -2.23 6.85 -0.84
N ALA A 85 -3.15 7.74 -0.47
CA ALA A 85 -4.48 7.82 -1.06
C ALA A 85 -4.45 8.26 -2.54
N VAL A 86 -3.58 9.22 -2.88
CA VAL A 86 -3.34 9.64 -4.28
C VAL A 86 -2.76 8.48 -5.09
N ALA A 87 -1.72 7.83 -4.58
CA ALA A 87 -1.10 6.69 -5.24
C ALA A 87 -2.08 5.54 -5.47
N ALA A 88 -2.93 5.23 -4.48
CA ALA A 88 -3.99 4.23 -4.62
C ALA A 88 -5.01 4.60 -5.71
N LYS A 89 -5.33 5.89 -5.89
CA LYS A 89 -6.17 6.36 -7.01
C LYS A 89 -5.47 6.22 -8.36
N PHE A 90 -4.18 6.51 -8.46
CA PHE A 90 -3.42 6.26 -9.69
C PHE A 90 -3.38 4.79 -10.07
N LEU A 91 -3.25 3.90 -9.09
CA LEU A 91 -3.31 2.45 -9.33
C LEU A 91 -4.65 1.96 -9.91
N LEU A 92 -5.73 2.73 -9.84
CA LEU A 92 -6.98 2.41 -10.54
C LEU A 92 -7.02 2.93 -11.98
N VAL A 93 -6.37 4.05 -12.24
CA VAL A 93 -6.34 4.66 -13.59
C VAL A 93 -5.38 3.89 -14.48
N GLU A 94 -4.19 3.58 -13.96
CA GLU A 94 -3.17 2.83 -14.67
C GLU A 94 -2.48 1.82 -13.74
N PRO A 95 -3.09 0.63 -13.54
CA PRO A 95 -2.58 -0.40 -12.62
C PRO A 95 -1.18 -0.97 -12.93
N GLY A 96 -0.51 -0.52 -14.01
CA GLY A 96 0.84 -0.96 -14.41
C GLY A 96 1.88 0.17 -14.46
N LEU A 97 1.61 1.28 -13.76
CA LEU A 97 2.51 2.43 -13.65
C LEU A 97 3.70 2.15 -12.71
N ASP A 98 4.32 0.98 -12.80
CA ASP A 98 5.34 0.46 -11.86
C ASP A 98 6.55 1.39 -11.70
N THR A 99 6.87 2.20 -12.71
CA THR A 99 7.95 3.19 -12.65
C THR A 99 7.63 4.39 -11.76
N VAL A 100 6.36 4.59 -11.39
CA VAL A 100 5.88 5.74 -10.61
C VAL A 100 5.18 5.30 -9.32
N VAL A 101 4.36 4.25 -9.36
CA VAL A 101 3.59 3.75 -8.22
C VAL A 101 3.79 2.26 -8.03
N ILE A 102 4.40 1.90 -6.90
CA ILE A 102 4.69 0.51 -6.55
C ILE A 102 3.65 0.01 -5.54
N VAL A 103 2.92 -1.04 -5.88
CA VAL A 103 1.75 -1.53 -5.11
C VAL A 103 2.14 -1.89 -3.68
N ASN A 104 3.24 -2.61 -3.48
CA ASN A 104 3.68 -3.02 -2.15
C ASN A 104 4.02 -1.80 -1.24
N TYR A 105 4.51 -0.68 -1.80
CA TYR A 105 4.83 0.53 -1.05
C TYR A 105 3.57 1.30 -0.69
N VAL A 106 2.61 1.42 -1.61
CA VAL A 106 1.30 2.03 -1.33
C VAL A 106 0.61 1.28 -0.18
N CYS A 107 0.56 -0.05 -0.28
CA CYS A 107 -0.05 -0.91 0.70
C CYS A 107 0.59 -0.77 2.09
N CYS A 108 1.92 -0.92 2.16
CA CYS A 108 2.67 -0.81 3.43
C CYS A 108 2.51 0.59 4.05
N SER A 109 2.61 1.63 3.23
CA SER A 109 2.47 3.02 3.65
C SER A 109 1.11 3.29 4.29
N LEU A 110 0.01 2.85 3.66
CA LEU A 110 -1.35 3.05 4.15
C LEU A 110 -1.62 2.27 5.46
N ILE A 111 -1.14 1.02 5.58
CA ILE A 111 -1.26 0.23 6.82
C ILE A 111 -0.55 0.94 7.97
N GLN A 112 0.72 1.32 7.76
CA GLN A 112 1.53 2.00 8.77
C GLN A 112 0.87 3.32 9.17
N ALA A 113 0.34 4.07 8.19
CA ALA A 113 -0.35 5.32 8.46
C ALA A 113 -1.59 5.11 9.33
N ALA A 114 -2.46 4.17 8.96
CA ALA A 114 -3.68 3.88 9.71
C ALA A 114 -3.41 3.41 11.14
N ARG A 115 -2.44 2.51 11.33
CA ARG A 115 -2.06 2.02 12.67
C ARG A 115 -1.41 3.08 13.56
N ALA A 116 -0.74 4.06 12.97
CA ALA A 116 -0.18 5.18 13.72
C ALA A 116 -1.24 6.23 14.08
N ILE A 117 -2.20 6.49 13.18
CA ILE A 117 -3.32 7.41 13.40
C ILE A 117 -4.33 6.83 14.41
N LYS A 118 -4.58 5.51 14.37
CA LYS A 118 -5.48 4.76 15.27
C LYS A 118 -6.94 5.22 15.21
N GLU A 119 -7.39 5.68 14.05
CA GLU A 119 -8.78 5.98 13.80
C GLU A 119 -9.50 4.78 13.19
N GLN A 120 -10.53 4.30 13.88
CA GLN A 120 -11.31 3.14 13.44
C GLN A 120 -11.94 3.35 12.07
N GLU A 121 -12.45 4.55 11.78
CA GLU A 121 -13.05 4.91 10.48
C GLU A 121 -12.05 4.69 9.33
N LEU A 122 -10.79 5.11 9.49
CA LEU A 122 -9.75 4.91 8.50
C LEU A 122 -9.46 3.43 8.27
N THR A 123 -9.39 2.63 9.33
CA THR A 123 -9.21 1.17 9.22
C THR A 123 -10.38 0.51 8.49
N GLU A 124 -11.62 0.92 8.76
CA GLU A 124 -12.82 0.42 8.08
C GLU A 124 -12.83 0.80 6.58
N ILE A 125 -12.43 2.03 6.26
CA ILE A 125 -12.26 2.47 4.86
C ILE A 125 -11.23 1.58 4.15
N LEU A 126 -10.05 1.40 4.76
CA LEU A 126 -8.96 0.63 4.17
C LEU A 126 -9.29 -0.86 4.01
N LEU A 127 -10.05 -1.45 4.94
CA LEU A 127 -10.59 -2.81 4.79
C LEU A 127 -11.44 -2.96 3.52
N GLY A 128 -12.13 -1.91 3.10
CA GLY A 128 -12.87 -1.88 1.83
C GLY A 128 -12.00 -1.57 0.61
N VAL A 129 -11.01 -0.69 0.75
CA VAL A 129 -10.13 -0.24 -0.33
C VAL A 129 -9.23 -1.36 -0.83
N PHE A 130 -8.53 -2.07 0.05
CA PHE A 130 -7.52 -3.03 -0.38
C PHE A 130 -8.07 -4.18 -1.22
N PRO A 131 -9.17 -4.87 -0.85
CA PRO A 131 -9.75 -5.91 -1.71
C PRO A 131 -10.28 -5.36 -3.04
N HIS A 132 -10.72 -4.10 -3.05
CA HIS A 132 -11.13 -3.45 -4.30
C HIS A 132 -9.93 -3.24 -5.23
N LEU A 133 -8.82 -2.68 -4.74
CA LEU A 133 -7.58 -2.53 -5.51
C LEU A 133 -7.08 -3.87 -6.03
N ALA A 134 -7.09 -4.91 -5.18
CA ALA A 134 -6.69 -6.26 -5.56
C ALA A 134 -7.47 -6.75 -6.80
N LYS A 135 -8.80 -6.59 -6.78
CA LYS A 135 -9.69 -7.02 -7.87
C LYS A 135 -9.45 -6.25 -9.17
N GLU A 136 -9.27 -4.93 -9.09
CA GLU A 136 -9.05 -4.10 -10.28
C GLU A 136 -7.70 -4.43 -10.93
N MET A 137 -6.65 -4.64 -10.12
CA MET A 137 -5.33 -5.07 -10.61
C MET A 137 -5.33 -6.49 -11.16
N GLU A 138 -6.04 -7.43 -10.50
CA GLU A 138 -6.21 -8.80 -10.98
C GLU A 138 -6.89 -8.83 -12.36
N ALA A 139 -7.87 -7.94 -12.59
CA ALA A 139 -8.58 -7.83 -13.86
C ALA A 139 -7.80 -7.08 -14.94
N TYR A 140 -6.82 -6.25 -14.54
CA TYR A 140 -6.05 -5.43 -15.47
C TYR A 140 -5.16 -6.28 -16.37
N ARG A 141 -5.15 -5.95 -17.65
CA ARG A 141 -4.22 -6.49 -18.64
C ARG A 141 -3.63 -5.33 -19.39
N ALA A 142 -2.32 -5.10 -19.22
CA ALA A 142 -1.63 -4.06 -19.97
C ALA A 142 -1.73 -4.34 -21.48
N PRO A 143 -1.63 -3.32 -22.36
CA PRO A 143 -1.59 -3.54 -23.81
C PRO A 143 -0.49 -4.50 -24.28
N SER A 144 0.60 -4.61 -23.51
CA SER A 144 1.69 -5.57 -23.71
C SER A 144 1.36 -7.02 -23.30
N GLY A 145 0.20 -7.25 -22.70
CA GLY A 145 -0.21 -8.53 -22.10
C GLY A 145 0.32 -8.75 -20.68
N TRP A 146 1.05 -7.80 -20.11
CA TRP A 146 1.58 -7.89 -18.76
C TRP A 146 0.48 -7.78 -17.70
N VAL A 147 0.64 -8.53 -16.61
CA VAL A 147 -0.26 -8.57 -15.44
C VAL A 147 0.42 -7.88 -14.26
N VAL A 148 -0.37 -7.22 -13.41
CA VAL A 148 0.12 -6.66 -12.15
C VAL A 148 0.39 -7.81 -11.21
N GLN A 149 1.63 -8.03 -10.78
CA GLN A 149 1.99 -9.21 -9.98
C GLN A 149 1.86 -8.96 -8.48
N GLU A 150 1.90 -7.69 -8.07
CA GLU A 150 1.93 -7.30 -6.67
C GLU A 150 0.53 -7.16 -6.02
N TYR A 151 -0.57 -7.35 -6.76
CA TYR A 151 -1.91 -7.24 -6.18
C TYR A 151 -2.19 -8.16 -4.95
N PRO A 152 -1.51 -9.30 -4.75
CA PRO A 152 -1.63 -10.06 -3.50
C PRO A 152 -1.23 -9.26 -2.25
N PHE A 153 -0.37 -8.24 -2.35
CA PHE A 153 -0.08 -7.33 -1.23
C PHE A 153 -1.32 -6.57 -0.79
N CYS A 154 -2.22 -6.22 -1.69
CA CYS A 154 -3.51 -5.61 -1.34
C CYS A 154 -4.35 -6.58 -0.48
N LEU A 155 -4.47 -7.86 -0.87
CA LEU A 155 -5.23 -8.83 -0.10
C LEU A 155 -4.66 -9.03 1.31
N PHE A 156 -3.34 -9.14 1.42
CA PHE A 156 -2.67 -9.24 2.71
C PHE A 156 -2.87 -7.97 3.57
N SER A 157 -2.88 -6.79 2.96
CA SER A 157 -3.19 -5.53 3.63
C SER A 157 -4.61 -5.50 4.18
N GLY A 158 -5.58 -5.98 3.40
CA GLY A 158 -6.96 -6.14 3.84
C GLY A 158 -7.07 -7.10 5.03
N MET A 159 -6.29 -8.19 5.06
CA MET A 159 -6.26 -9.10 6.21
C MET A 159 -5.78 -8.38 7.48
N LEU A 160 -4.78 -7.51 7.37
CA LEU A 160 -4.27 -6.75 8.52
C LEU A 160 -5.31 -5.75 9.05
N MET A 161 -6.02 -5.03 8.16
CA MET A 161 -7.10 -4.13 8.57
C MET A 161 -8.27 -4.89 9.21
N ALA A 162 -8.64 -6.05 8.67
CA ALA A 162 -9.66 -6.92 9.27
C ALA A 162 -9.22 -7.41 10.66
N ALA A 163 -7.95 -7.78 10.82
CA ALA A 163 -7.40 -8.21 12.10
C ALA A 163 -7.39 -7.08 13.14
N ASP A 164 -7.04 -5.85 12.72
CA ASP A 164 -7.07 -4.67 13.58
C ASP A 164 -8.49 -4.29 14.04
N LEU A 165 -9.52 -4.71 13.29
CA LEU A 165 -10.94 -4.58 13.64
C LEU A 165 -11.52 -5.81 14.34
N GLU A 166 -10.69 -6.82 14.65
CA GLU A 166 -11.11 -8.11 15.22
C GLU A 166 -12.15 -8.89 14.36
N ASP A 167 -12.25 -8.59 13.05
CA ASP A 167 -13.14 -9.28 12.12
C ASP A 167 -12.48 -10.59 11.63
N HIS A 168 -12.49 -11.61 12.50
CA HIS A 168 -11.86 -12.90 12.23
C HIS A 168 -12.44 -13.62 11.00
N GLY A 169 -13.74 -13.44 10.72
CA GLY A 169 -14.38 -14.02 9.56
C GLY A 169 -13.82 -13.44 8.26
N ARG A 170 -13.65 -12.12 8.22
CA ARG A 170 -13.06 -11.43 7.08
C ARG A 170 -11.57 -11.72 6.91
N VAL A 171 -10.83 -11.87 8.01
CA VAL A 171 -9.42 -12.32 7.97
C VAL A 171 -9.30 -13.68 7.28
N ALA A 172 -10.16 -14.66 7.63
CA ALA A 172 -10.14 -15.98 7.03
C ALA A 172 -10.51 -15.96 5.53
N ASP A 173 -11.56 -15.22 5.16
CA ASP A 173 -11.96 -15.05 3.76
C ASP A 173 -10.83 -14.45 2.91
N LEU A 174 -10.20 -13.38 3.39
CA LEU A 174 -9.08 -12.74 2.70
C LEU A 174 -7.83 -13.63 2.69
N ALA A 175 -7.60 -14.49 3.69
CA ALA A 175 -6.51 -15.47 3.67
C ALA A 175 -6.69 -16.48 2.53
N GLY A 176 -7.90 -17.02 2.38
CA GLY A 176 -8.22 -17.95 1.29
C GLY A 176 -8.07 -17.30 -0.09
N GLN A 177 -8.46 -16.04 -0.23
CA GLN A 177 -8.26 -15.26 -1.46
C GLN A 177 -6.77 -15.01 -1.74
N LEU A 178 -6.01 -14.61 -0.72
CA LEU A 178 -4.57 -14.36 -0.83
C LEU A 178 -3.80 -15.60 -1.30
N LEU A 179 -4.11 -16.78 -0.74
CA LEU A 179 -3.45 -18.02 -1.13
C LEU A 179 -3.68 -18.37 -2.60
N LYS A 180 -4.92 -18.20 -3.09
CA LYS A 180 -5.26 -18.42 -4.51
C LYS A 180 -4.60 -17.42 -5.43
N ALA A 181 -4.66 -16.14 -5.06
CA ALA A 181 -4.05 -15.06 -5.82
C ALA A 181 -2.53 -15.25 -5.96
N GLU A 182 -1.87 -15.66 -4.88
CA GLU A 182 -0.44 -15.91 -4.88
C GLU A 182 -0.05 -17.11 -5.76
N GLU A 183 -0.82 -18.20 -5.71
CA GLU A 183 -0.64 -19.36 -6.58
C GLU A 183 -0.82 -18.98 -8.06
N GLN A 184 -1.89 -18.25 -8.37
CA GLN A 184 -2.16 -17.79 -9.73
C GLN A 184 -1.05 -16.88 -10.28
N VAL A 185 -0.62 -15.87 -9.51
CA VAL A 185 0.48 -14.99 -9.94
C VAL A 185 1.76 -15.79 -10.18
N ARG A 186 2.03 -16.85 -9.41
CA ARG A 186 3.19 -17.72 -9.65
C ARG A 186 3.09 -18.55 -10.93
N GLU A 187 1.90 -18.96 -11.32
CA GLU A 187 1.70 -19.68 -12.58
C GLU A 187 1.81 -18.76 -13.79
N GLU A 188 1.37 -17.51 -13.64
CA GLU A 188 1.29 -16.53 -14.73
C GLU A 188 2.55 -15.65 -14.88
N SER A 189 3.34 -15.48 -13.81
CA SER A 189 4.53 -14.62 -13.80
C SER A 189 5.81 -15.35 -14.23
N PHE A 190 6.67 -14.63 -14.96
CA PHE A 190 7.99 -15.10 -15.36
C PHE A 190 9.11 -14.85 -14.31
N PHE A 191 8.94 -13.99 -13.30
CA PHE A 191 9.90 -13.67 -12.20
C PHE A 191 9.24 -12.74 -11.15
N PRO A 192 9.73 -12.58 -9.87
CA PRO A 192 10.87 -13.21 -9.18
C PRO A 192 10.49 -14.00 -7.89
N GLY A 193 11.49 -14.59 -7.19
CA GLY A 193 11.39 -15.14 -5.81
C GLY A 193 10.55 -16.42 -5.56
N HIS A 194 11.08 -17.35 -4.76
CA HIS A 194 10.32 -18.51 -4.25
C HIS A 194 9.57 -18.20 -2.93
N GLU A 195 9.83 -17.03 -2.38
CA GLU A 195 9.31 -16.53 -1.12
C GLU A 195 7.83 -16.14 -1.29
N PHE A 196 6.96 -16.68 -0.44
CA PHE A 196 5.54 -16.33 -0.45
C PHE A 196 5.36 -14.82 -0.24
N LEU A 197 4.52 -14.21 -1.08
CA LEU A 197 4.24 -12.77 -1.16
C LEU A 197 5.47 -11.90 -1.50
N LEU A 198 6.53 -11.95 -0.70
CA LEU A 198 7.76 -11.16 -0.89
C LEU A 198 8.55 -11.53 -2.14
N GLY A 199 8.32 -12.71 -2.70
CA GLY A 199 8.87 -13.07 -3.99
C GLY A 199 8.22 -12.29 -5.14
N LEU A 200 6.96 -11.86 -4.99
CA LEU A 200 6.18 -11.25 -6.08
C LEU A 200 6.62 -9.82 -6.45
N THR A 201 7.63 -9.28 -5.77
CA THR A 201 8.16 -7.93 -5.98
C THR A 201 9.68 -7.96 -6.07
N ASN A 202 10.23 -7.11 -6.93
CA ASN A 202 11.66 -6.80 -6.97
C ASN A 202 12.01 -5.58 -6.10
N TYR A 203 11.02 -4.90 -5.51
CA TYR A 203 11.19 -3.76 -4.63
C TYR A 203 11.32 -4.21 -3.17
N ASP A 204 12.51 -4.72 -2.81
CA ASP A 204 12.73 -5.47 -1.58
C ASP A 204 13.01 -4.62 -0.32
N SER A 205 13.05 -3.29 -0.46
CA SER A 205 13.41 -2.39 0.63
C SER A 205 12.43 -2.43 1.81
N LEU A 206 11.15 -2.78 1.57
CA LEU A 206 10.11 -2.91 2.61
C LEU A 206 9.88 -4.35 3.07
N HIS A 207 10.74 -5.30 2.71
CA HIS A 207 10.54 -6.70 3.11
C HIS A 207 10.58 -6.90 4.63
N LEU A 208 11.40 -6.14 5.35
CA LEU A 208 11.43 -6.21 6.81
C LEU A 208 10.14 -5.66 7.43
N ASP A 209 9.64 -4.53 6.93
CA ASP A 209 8.35 -3.97 7.35
C ASP A 209 7.21 -4.96 7.12
N TRP A 210 7.18 -5.63 5.97
CA TRP A 210 6.16 -6.63 5.67
C TRP A 210 6.24 -7.85 6.60
N LEU A 211 7.45 -8.29 6.98
CA LEU A 211 7.62 -9.38 7.94
C LEU A 211 7.17 -8.97 9.35
N GLU A 212 7.46 -7.74 9.78
CA GLU A 212 6.97 -7.20 11.04
C GLU A 212 5.43 -7.13 11.07
N LEU A 213 4.83 -6.59 10.00
CA LEU A 213 3.38 -6.57 9.81
C LEU A 213 2.79 -7.99 9.86
N ALA A 214 3.43 -8.97 9.22
CA ALA A 214 3.01 -10.36 9.29
C ALA A 214 3.13 -10.97 10.69
N GLY A 215 4.13 -10.58 11.46
CA GLY A 215 4.28 -10.95 12.87
C GLY A 215 3.08 -10.51 13.72
N SER A 216 2.47 -9.36 13.39
CA SER A 216 1.31 -8.80 14.10
C SER A 216 -0.01 -9.52 13.81
N LEU A 217 -0.12 -10.30 12.73
CA LEU A 217 -1.38 -10.94 12.35
C LEU A 217 -1.81 -12.00 13.36
N ALA A 218 -2.93 -11.78 14.06
CA ALA A 218 -3.49 -12.74 15.01
C ALA A 218 -4.23 -13.89 14.32
N ASN A 219 -4.34 -15.05 14.99
CA ASN A 219 -5.19 -16.17 14.56
C ASN A 219 -5.85 -16.86 15.77
N PRO A 220 -6.72 -16.16 16.51
CA PRO A 220 -7.33 -16.69 17.74
C PRO A 220 -8.27 -17.87 17.46
N GLU A 221 -9.01 -17.83 16.36
CA GLU A 221 -9.93 -18.90 15.92
C GLU A 221 -9.20 -20.11 15.29
N ASN A 222 -7.88 -20.03 15.19
CA ASN A 222 -7.01 -21.09 14.70
C ASN A 222 -7.39 -21.58 13.28
N ASP A 223 -7.80 -20.63 12.43
CA ASP A 223 -8.20 -20.87 11.04
C ASP A 223 -7.04 -21.45 10.22
N GLY A 224 -7.37 -22.37 9.30
CA GLY A 224 -6.40 -23.14 8.51
C GLY A 224 -5.68 -22.31 7.44
N ASP A 225 -6.40 -21.42 6.77
CA ASP A 225 -5.83 -20.58 5.71
C ASP A 225 -4.95 -19.49 6.32
N VAL A 226 -5.42 -18.87 7.41
CA VAL A 226 -4.61 -17.90 8.18
C VAL A 226 -3.34 -18.55 8.71
N ARG A 227 -3.42 -19.78 9.25
CA ARG A 227 -2.24 -20.53 9.70
C ARG A 227 -1.27 -20.80 8.54
N THR A 228 -1.79 -21.12 7.36
CA THR A 228 -0.98 -21.37 6.16
C THR A 228 -0.25 -20.11 5.70
N VAL A 229 -0.95 -18.97 5.60
CA VAL A 229 -0.37 -17.66 5.28
C VAL A 229 0.77 -17.33 6.25
N LYS A 230 0.51 -17.39 7.56
CA LYS A 230 1.53 -17.13 8.59
C LYS A 230 2.73 -18.07 8.48
N SER A 231 2.49 -19.36 8.26
CA SER A 231 3.57 -20.36 8.11
C SER A 231 4.45 -20.08 6.89
N LYS A 232 3.84 -19.68 5.76
CA LYS A 232 4.57 -19.35 4.54
C LYS A 232 5.42 -18.09 4.72
N LEU A 233 4.90 -17.04 5.37
CA LEU A 233 5.66 -15.80 5.65
C LEU A 233 6.81 -16.03 6.65
N GLN A 234 6.61 -16.82 7.71
CA GLN A 234 7.67 -17.16 8.68
C GLN A 234 8.85 -17.92 8.05
N LYS A 235 8.60 -18.74 7.02
CA LYS A 235 9.69 -19.43 6.29
C LYS A 235 10.61 -18.45 5.59
N VAL A 236 10.06 -17.33 5.09
CA VAL A 236 10.83 -16.28 4.42
C VAL A 236 11.74 -15.56 5.42
N GLU A 237 11.20 -15.20 6.59
CA GLU A 237 11.97 -14.59 7.69
C GLU A 237 13.18 -15.46 8.10
N ARG A 238 12.94 -16.76 8.34
CA ARG A 238 14.01 -17.71 8.71
C ARG A 238 15.07 -17.87 7.64
N TRP A 239 14.66 -17.89 6.37
CA TRP A 239 15.61 -17.99 5.25
C TRP A 239 16.50 -16.75 5.16
N ARG A 240 15.93 -15.55 5.38
CA ARG A 240 16.70 -14.30 5.42
C ARG A 240 17.66 -14.25 6.61
N ALA A 241 17.20 -14.60 7.80
CA ALA A 241 18.05 -14.67 9.00
C ALA A 241 19.22 -15.67 8.85
N GLY A 242 18.99 -16.80 8.17
CA GLY A 242 20.03 -17.79 7.87
C GLY A 242 21.06 -17.36 6.81
N LYS A 243 20.78 -16.30 6.05
CA LYS A 243 21.68 -15.75 5.03
C LYS A 243 22.59 -14.61 5.51
N GLY A 244 22.47 -14.20 6.78
CA GLY A 244 23.40 -13.25 7.39
C GLY A 244 23.53 -11.93 6.63
N VAL A 245 22.39 -11.30 6.33
CA VAL A 245 22.35 -9.84 6.09
C VAL A 245 22.14 -9.16 7.44
#